data_AF-A0A6G2IK97-F1
#
_entry.id   AF-A0A6G2IK97-F1
#
_cell.length_a   1.000
_cell.length_b   1.000
_cell.length_c   1.000
_cell.angle_alpha   90.00
_cell.angle_beta   90.00
_cell.angle_gamma   90.00
#
_symmetry.space_group_name_H-M   'P 1'
#
loop_
_entity.id
_entity.type
_entity.pdbx_description
1 polymer ?
#
loop_
_entity_poly.entity_id
_entity_poly.type
_entity_poly.pdbx_seq_one_letter_code
_entity_poly.pdbx_strand_id
1 'polypeptide(L)'
;MPLPEGIPTVRVTGRFLTPDGQPLTGQVVWRAPALITFGAYDVILGGPVTAPLDATGAFAVELPATDAPGMNPAGWSYTVAEQLAGVAMNRVYQVLLPAEAPEVDLADIAPTNPTTPNYVAVRGDSAYEVAVENGFAGTVAQWLASLVGPQGVKGDTGATGPQGATGPQGPQGTQGPAGAPGVVQSVNGKSAAAVTLAAADVGAIPSTAAGTANGVAQLGADGKVPAAQLPTGSGGGVQSVNGVTPDGSGNVVLTAANVGAVATADKGAVNGVATLGADGILTGAQRPTYTAADVGAEAAGTAVTLSTTQTISGTKTFSAVPSSSAAPTTANHLARKSYVDAAAFAGEWSPADHGLACWAFDPALAVSTGLYPGSGPIRVTAVILRAAATINRIVWFATGYAGGLQTGSGAALYNSSGTRVAATGDMSTATYEPAEEHDAGGGTISSPLTAAYSAAASIYYVAWRMVYNTTTGDGPMMLAAESGAGAPPNQFGYTLVRRFGVYATGAASAPASITLSSMENGANRFWAALA
;
A
#
# COMPACT_ATOMS: atom_id res chain seq x y z
N MET A 1 17.70 -7.84 -45.82
CA MET A 1 19.07 -7.32 -45.64
C MET A 1 19.30 -7.25 -44.14
N PRO A 2 20.36 -7.86 -43.59
CA PRO A 2 20.66 -7.70 -42.17
C PRO A 2 20.90 -6.22 -41.85
N LEU A 3 20.62 -5.82 -40.61
CA LEU A 3 20.94 -4.47 -40.14
C LEU A 3 22.45 -4.23 -40.25
N PRO A 4 22.89 -2.97 -40.48
CA PRO A 4 24.31 -2.64 -40.47
C PRO A 4 25.03 -3.14 -39.22
N GLU A 5 26.24 -3.65 -39.41
CA GLU A 5 27.11 -4.10 -38.32
C GLU A 5 27.39 -2.93 -37.37
N GLY A 6 27.04 -3.10 -36.08
CA GLY A 6 27.23 -2.09 -35.04
C GLY A 6 25.94 -1.50 -34.45
N ILE A 7 24.77 -1.71 -35.07
CA ILE A 7 23.49 -1.41 -34.41
C ILE A 7 23.15 -2.57 -33.46
N PRO A 8 23.06 -2.35 -32.13
CA PRO A 8 22.65 -3.39 -31.21
C PRO A 8 21.25 -3.92 -31.54
N THR A 9 21.12 -5.24 -31.58
CA THR A 9 19.86 -5.94 -31.84
C THR A 9 19.50 -6.84 -30.68
N VAL A 10 18.20 -7.02 -30.47
CA VAL A 10 17.62 -7.98 -29.55
C VAL A 10 16.92 -9.06 -30.38
N ARG A 11 17.27 -10.31 -30.11
CA ARG A 11 16.57 -11.47 -30.63
C ARG A 11 15.38 -11.78 -29.74
N VAL A 12 14.17 -11.64 -30.27
CA VAL A 12 12.93 -11.96 -29.58
C VAL A 12 12.39 -13.30 -30.06
N THR A 13 12.07 -14.18 -29.12
CA THR A 13 11.40 -15.46 -29.37
C THR A 13 10.04 -15.50 -28.68
N GLY A 14 9.21 -16.47 -29.05
CA GLY A 14 8.00 -16.77 -28.30
C GLY A 14 7.23 -17.92 -28.94
N ARG A 15 6.25 -18.46 -28.22
CA ARG A 15 5.43 -19.58 -28.69
C ARG A 15 3.98 -19.43 -28.26
N PHE A 16 3.07 -19.59 -29.21
CA PHE A 16 1.63 -19.49 -29.00
C PHE A 16 0.97 -20.85 -29.17
N LEU A 17 0.31 -21.33 -28.12
CA LEU A 17 -0.40 -22.60 -28.08
C LEU A 17 -1.86 -22.38 -27.63
N THR A 18 -2.76 -23.25 -28.07
CA THR A 18 -4.10 -23.37 -27.49
C THR A 18 -4.04 -23.99 -26.07
N PRO A 19 -5.11 -23.91 -25.27
CA PRO A 19 -5.14 -24.54 -23.94
C PRO A 19 -4.92 -26.06 -23.93
N ASP A 20 -5.23 -26.74 -25.04
CA ASP A 20 -4.98 -28.17 -25.27
C ASP A 20 -3.58 -28.44 -25.89
N GLY A 21 -2.73 -27.43 -25.98
CA GLY A 21 -1.32 -27.55 -26.36
C GLY A 21 -1.05 -27.59 -27.87
N GLN A 22 -2.06 -27.33 -28.71
CA GLN A 22 -1.88 -27.28 -30.17
C GLN A 22 -1.24 -25.96 -30.60
N PRO A 23 -0.33 -25.97 -31.59
CA PRO A 23 0.21 -24.75 -32.18
C PRO A 23 -0.87 -23.80 -32.70
N LEU A 24 -0.82 -22.53 -32.28
CA LEU A 24 -1.58 -21.47 -32.94
C LEU A 24 -0.89 -21.06 -34.24
N THR A 25 -1.66 -20.49 -35.17
CA THR A 25 -1.15 -19.93 -36.43
C THR A 25 -1.38 -18.42 -36.46
N GLY A 26 -0.63 -17.69 -37.27
CA GLY A 26 -0.70 -16.24 -37.35
C GLY A 26 0.68 -15.60 -37.37
N GLN A 27 0.78 -14.40 -36.82
CA GLN A 27 2.02 -13.63 -36.79
C GLN A 27 2.07 -12.64 -35.64
N VAL A 28 3.28 -12.23 -35.27
CA VAL A 28 3.53 -11.11 -34.35
C VAL A 28 4.06 -9.92 -35.15
N VAL A 29 3.44 -8.76 -34.99
CA VAL A 29 3.79 -7.54 -35.71
C VAL A 29 4.38 -6.52 -34.74
N TRP A 30 5.56 -6.00 -35.08
CA TRP A 30 6.35 -5.07 -34.28
C TRP A 30 6.42 -3.72 -34.97
N ARG A 31 6.04 -2.64 -34.28
CA ARG A 31 6.02 -1.29 -34.85
C ARG A 31 6.78 -0.32 -33.96
N ALA A 32 7.79 0.33 -34.54
CA ALA A 32 8.36 1.55 -33.97
C ALA A 32 7.34 2.70 -34.09
N PRO A 33 7.34 3.68 -33.17
CA PRO A 33 6.36 4.79 -33.19
C PRO A 33 6.65 5.83 -34.29
N ALA A 34 7.88 5.86 -34.80
CA ALA A 34 8.31 6.73 -35.89
C ALA A 34 9.42 6.05 -36.70
N LEU A 35 9.86 6.71 -37.78
CA LEU A 35 11.10 6.33 -38.46
C LEU A 35 12.28 6.50 -37.50
N ILE A 36 13.12 5.48 -37.37
CA ILE A 36 14.30 5.49 -36.50
C ILE A 36 15.51 5.78 -37.37
N THR A 37 16.20 6.88 -37.08
CA THR A 37 17.40 7.29 -37.80
C THR A 37 18.66 6.91 -37.02
N PHE A 38 19.65 6.38 -37.73
CA PHE A 38 20.95 6.02 -37.21
C PHE A 38 22.02 6.79 -37.99
N GLY A 39 22.34 8.00 -37.53
CA GLY A 39 23.21 8.92 -38.28
C GLY A 39 24.63 8.39 -38.51
N ALA A 40 25.17 7.63 -37.57
CA ALA A 40 26.51 7.03 -37.70
C ALA A 40 26.57 5.89 -38.74
N TYR A 41 25.41 5.34 -39.12
CA TYR A 41 25.28 4.22 -40.04
C TYR A 41 24.59 4.60 -41.35
N ASP A 42 24.22 5.89 -41.53
CA ASP A 42 23.46 6.41 -42.67
C ASP A 42 22.17 5.62 -43.00
N VAL A 43 21.50 5.09 -41.97
CA VAL A 43 20.28 4.28 -42.11
C VAL A 43 19.06 4.93 -41.46
N ILE A 44 17.92 4.81 -42.14
CA ILE A 44 16.59 5.10 -41.61
C ILE A 44 15.79 3.80 -41.62
N LEU A 45 15.37 3.34 -40.45
CA LEU A 45 14.52 2.16 -40.27
C LEU A 45 13.05 2.58 -40.19
N GLY A 46 12.17 1.80 -40.81
CA GLY A 46 10.74 2.09 -40.81
C GLY A 46 9.90 0.87 -41.18
N GLY A 47 8.59 1.04 -41.05
CA GLY A 47 7.61 -0.01 -41.30
C GLY A 47 7.52 -1.07 -40.20
N PRO A 48 6.46 -1.88 -40.20
CA PRO A 48 6.34 -2.98 -39.25
C PRO A 48 7.31 -4.11 -39.60
N VAL A 49 7.92 -4.73 -38.58
CA VAL A 49 8.55 -6.05 -38.70
C VAL A 49 7.51 -7.11 -38.37
N THR A 50 7.34 -8.10 -39.24
CA THR A 50 6.35 -9.17 -39.08
C THR A 50 7.06 -10.50 -38.93
N ALA A 51 6.78 -11.22 -37.84
CA ALA A 51 7.30 -12.53 -37.55
C ALA A 51 6.17 -13.56 -37.64
N PRO A 52 6.07 -14.36 -38.72
CA PRO A 52 5.07 -15.41 -38.84
C PRO A 52 5.36 -16.54 -37.83
N LEU A 53 4.31 -17.17 -37.33
CA LEU A 53 4.45 -18.38 -36.53
C LEU A 53 4.80 -19.57 -37.43
N ASP A 54 5.76 -20.38 -36.99
CA ASP A 54 6.12 -21.63 -37.64
C ASP A 54 5.12 -22.76 -37.34
N ALA A 55 5.39 -23.96 -37.89
CA ALA A 55 4.52 -25.14 -37.71
C ALA A 55 4.38 -25.58 -36.24
N THR A 56 5.23 -25.09 -35.34
CA THR A 56 5.21 -25.39 -33.90
C THR A 56 4.54 -24.28 -33.08
N GLY A 57 4.07 -23.21 -33.73
CA GLY A 57 3.48 -22.02 -33.12
C GLY A 57 4.52 -21.05 -32.58
N ALA A 58 5.80 -21.25 -32.92
CA ALA A 58 6.91 -20.44 -32.44
C ALA A 58 7.29 -19.35 -33.46
N PHE A 59 7.95 -18.30 -32.99
CA PHE A 59 8.60 -17.32 -33.85
C PHE A 59 9.96 -16.91 -33.27
N ALA A 60 10.82 -16.39 -34.15
CA ALA A 60 12.05 -15.71 -33.78
C ALA A 60 12.25 -14.51 -34.70
N VAL A 61 12.64 -13.37 -34.14
CA VAL A 61 12.88 -12.13 -34.90
C VAL A 61 14.04 -11.34 -34.28
N GLU A 62 14.87 -10.75 -35.12
CA GLU A 62 15.88 -9.78 -34.69
C GLU A 62 15.36 -8.36 -34.89
N LEU A 63 15.39 -7.57 -33.82
CA LEU A 63 14.89 -6.20 -33.79
C LEU A 63 15.97 -5.26 -33.27
N PRO A 64 16.09 -4.02 -33.79
CA PRO A 64 16.93 -3.00 -33.17
C PRO A 64 16.56 -2.80 -31.70
N ALA A 65 17.57 -2.75 -30.83
CA ALA A 65 17.35 -2.43 -29.42
C ALA A 65 16.73 -1.04 -29.26
N THR A 66 15.84 -0.86 -28.27
CA THR A 66 15.12 0.40 -28.00
C THR A 66 16.01 1.51 -27.42
N ASP A 67 17.24 1.18 -27.03
CA ASP A 67 18.25 2.04 -26.43
C ASP A 67 19.61 1.99 -27.16
N ALA A 68 19.65 1.41 -28.37
CA ALA A 68 20.81 1.48 -29.26
C ALA A 68 21.41 2.91 -29.37
N PRO A 69 22.73 3.08 -29.16
CA PRO A 69 23.38 4.39 -29.18
C PRO A 69 23.24 5.13 -30.53
N GLY A 70 23.06 6.45 -30.47
CA GLY A 70 23.04 7.31 -31.67
C GLY A 70 21.76 7.23 -32.51
N MET A 71 20.70 6.58 -32.00
CA MET A 71 19.39 6.59 -32.63
C MET A 71 18.65 7.93 -32.41
N ASN A 72 17.76 8.28 -33.34
CA ASN A 72 16.80 9.37 -33.18
C ASN A 72 15.46 9.01 -33.84
N PRO A 73 14.32 9.03 -33.12
CA PRO A 73 14.16 9.43 -31.71
C PRO A 73 14.77 8.42 -30.72
N ALA A 74 15.09 8.88 -29.51
CA ALA A 74 15.49 8.05 -28.36
C ALA A 74 14.32 7.93 -27.36
N GLY A 75 14.37 6.94 -26.47
CA GLY A 75 13.38 6.78 -25.38
C GLY A 75 11.99 6.35 -25.86
N TRP A 76 11.93 5.37 -26.77
CA TRP A 76 10.69 4.83 -27.33
C TRP A 76 10.55 3.32 -27.05
N SER A 77 9.36 2.78 -27.32
CA SER A 77 9.02 1.35 -27.18
C SER A 77 8.38 0.80 -28.46
N TYR A 78 8.46 -0.52 -28.66
CA TYR A 78 7.75 -1.18 -29.75
C TYR A 78 6.29 -1.38 -29.39
N THR A 79 5.40 -1.05 -30.33
CA THR A 79 4.04 -1.57 -30.32
C THR A 79 4.03 -2.98 -30.89
N VAL A 80 3.68 -3.96 -30.08
CA VAL A 80 3.52 -5.37 -30.44
C VAL A 80 2.04 -5.64 -30.70
N ALA A 81 1.72 -6.24 -31.83
CA ALA A 81 0.39 -6.73 -32.16
C ALA A 81 0.45 -8.24 -32.44
N GLU A 82 -0.20 -9.02 -31.59
CA GLU A 82 -0.37 -10.46 -31.76
C GLU A 82 -1.56 -10.70 -32.69
N GLN A 83 -1.31 -11.08 -33.94
CA GLN A 83 -2.33 -11.35 -34.95
C GLN A 83 -2.49 -12.86 -35.10
N LEU A 84 -3.21 -13.48 -34.15
CA LEU A 84 -3.36 -14.92 -34.03
C LEU A 84 -4.67 -15.37 -34.66
N ALA A 85 -4.63 -16.44 -35.46
CA ALA A 85 -5.83 -17.05 -36.01
C ALA A 85 -6.56 -17.88 -34.93
N GLY A 86 -7.89 -17.79 -34.91
CA GLY A 86 -8.72 -18.56 -33.97
C GLY A 86 -8.83 -17.97 -32.55
N VAL A 87 -8.18 -16.84 -32.27
CA VAL A 87 -8.29 -16.12 -30.99
C VAL A 87 -9.25 -14.94 -31.17
N ALA A 88 -10.27 -14.84 -30.30
CA ALA A 88 -11.35 -13.84 -30.43
C ALA A 88 -10.87 -12.38 -30.20
N MET A 89 -9.73 -12.20 -29.54
CA MET A 89 -9.16 -10.89 -29.21
C MET A 89 -7.66 -10.91 -29.45
N ASN A 90 -7.22 -10.24 -30.53
CA ASN A 90 -5.81 -9.95 -30.77
C ASN A 90 -5.32 -8.90 -29.76
N ARG A 91 -4.16 -9.11 -29.15
CA ARG A 91 -3.61 -8.23 -28.12
C ARG A 91 -2.65 -7.22 -28.74
N VAL A 92 -2.71 -5.98 -28.26
CA VAL A 92 -1.78 -4.90 -28.62
C VAL A 92 -1.20 -4.30 -27.36
N TYR A 93 0.13 -4.20 -27.26
CA TYR A 93 0.83 -3.67 -26.10
C TYR A 93 2.19 -3.08 -26.45
N GLN A 94 2.82 -2.38 -25.51
CA GLN A 94 4.14 -1.78 -25.67
C GLN A 94 5.21 -2.60 -24.95
N VAL A 95 6.40 -2.75 -25.55
CA VAL A 95 7.56 -3.39 -24.90
C VAL A 95 8.86 -2.61 -25.16
N LEU A 96 9.76 -2.68 -24.19
CA LEU A 96 11.16 -2.24 -24.34
C LEU A 96 12.03 -3.46 -24.68
N LEU A 97 12.99 -3.27 -25.57
CA LEU A 97 13.98 -4.28 -25.94
C LEU A 97 15.37 -3.68 -25.72
N PRO A 98 15.86 -3.63 -24.47
CA PRO A 98 17.13 -2.99 -24.15
C PRO A 98 18.31 -3.82 -24.64
N ALA A 99 19.39 -3.17 -25.06
CA ALA A 99 20.58 -3.81 -25.62
C ALA A 99 21.29 -4.73 -24.61
N GLU A 100 21.09 -4.51 -23.31
CA GLU A 100 21.61 -5.38 -22.24
C GLU A 100 20.93 -6.76 -22.18
N ALA A 101 19.73 -6.89 -22.78
CA ALA A 101 18.98 -8.14 -22.89
C ALA A 101 18.95 -8.59 -24.37
N PRO A 102 20.05 -9.15 -24.90
CA PRO A 102 20.16 -9.49 -26.32
C PRO A 102 19.27 -10.67 -26.76
N GLU A 103 18.77 -11.47 -25.80
CA GLU A 103 17.79 -12.52 -26.05
C GLU A 103 16.61 -12.35 -25.09
N VAL A 104 15.40 -12.34 -25.63
CA VAL A 104 14.16 -12.10 -24.88
C VAL A 104 13.07 -13.08 -25.33
N ASP A 105 12.43 -13.78 -24.40
CA ASP A 105 11.16 -14.45 -24.67
C ASP A 105 10.01 -13.46 -24.46
N LEU A 106 9.15 -13.32 -25.48
CA LEU A 106 7.97 -12.47 -25.43
C LEU A 106 7.05 -12.85 -24.27
N ALA A 107 7.00 -14.13 -23.88
CA ALA A 107 6.18 -14.57 -22.75
C ALA A 107 6.60 -13.96 -21.41
N ASP A 108 7.87 -13.60 -21.25
CA ASP A 108 8.42 -13.04 -20.01
C ASP A 108 8.15 -11.53 -19.88
N ILE A 109 8.02 -10.84 -21.01
CA ILE A 109 7.85 -9.38 -21.06
C ILE A 109 6.43 -8.94 -21.45
N ALA A 110 5.60 -9.84 -21.96
CA ALA A 110 4.22 -9.54 -22.30
C ALA A 110 3.39 -9.24 -21.05
N PRO A 111 2.57 -8.17 -21.05
CA PRO A 111 1.76 -7.81 -19.89
C PRO A 111 0.67 -8.85 -19.61
N THR A 112 0.38 -9.08 -18.32
CA THR A 112 -0.67 -10.03 -17.87
C THR A 112 -2.07 -9.62 -18.36
N ASN A 113 -2.36 -8.32 -18.48
CA ASN A 113 -3.61 -7.82 -19.05
C ASN A 113 -3.40 -6.58 -19.94
N PRO A 114 -3.25 -6.73 -21.26
CA PRO A 114 -3.01 -5.59 -22.16
C PRO A 114 -4.22 -4.66 -22.34
N THR A 115 -5.40 -4.97 -21.78
CA THR A 115 -6.63 -4.18 -21.95
C THR A 115 -6.95 -3.22 -20.80
N THR A 116 -6.15 -3.20 -19.72
CA THR A 116 -6.42 -2.36 -18.54
C THR A 116 -5.14 -1.98 -17.77
N PRO A 117 -4.95 -0.70 -17.40
CA PRO A 117 -4.85 0.45 -18.29
C PRO A 117 -3.47 0.51 -18.99
N ASN A 118 -3.34 1.37 -20.01
CA ASN A 118 -2.15 1.59 -20.85
C ASN A 118 -0.81 1.37 -20.13
N TYR A 119 -0.14 0.25 -20.43
CA TYR A 119 1.23 0.01 -20.00
C TYR A 119 2.16 0.97 -20.75
N VAL A 120 2.67 1.98 -20.04
CA VAL A 120 3.87 2.69 -20.46
C VAL A 120 5.04 1.84 -20.00
N ALA A 121 5.75 1.22 -20.95
CA ALA A 121 6.99 0.54 -20.62
C ALA A 121 8.01 1.61 -20.19
N VAL A 122 8.30 1.67 -18.90
CA VAL A 122 9.36 2.52 -18.34
C VAL A 122 10.57 1.63 -18.14
N ARG A 123 11.73 2.06 -18.64
CA ARG A 123 13.00 1.37 -18.36
C ARG A 123 13.25 1.47 -16.85
N GLY A 124 13.32 0.33 -16.17
CA GLY A 124 13.90 0.28 -14.82
C GLY A 124 15.42 0.38 -14.92
N ASP A 125 16.05 0.98 -13.91
CA ASP A 125 17.52 1.02 -13.84
C ASP A 125 18.06 -0.41 -13.76
N SER A 126 19.09 -0.71 -14.55
CA SER A 126 19.79 -1.99 -14.42
C SER A 126 20.40 -2.11 -13.02
N ALA A 127 20.59 -3.33 -12.53
CA ALA A 127 21.22 -3.54 -11.23
C ALA A 127 22.64 -2.94 -11.15
N TYR A 128 23.32 -2.79 -12.30
CA TYR A 128 24.56 -2.04 -12.40
C TYR A 128 24.36 -0.52 -12.27
N GLU A 129 23.37 0.06 -12.95
CA GLU A 129 23.04 1.49 -12.84
C GLU A 129 22.66 1.85 -11.39
N VAL A 130 21.84 1.01 -10.74
CA VAL A 130 21.54 1.15 -9.31
C VAL A 130 22.81 1.04 -8.48
N ALA A 131 23.72 0.13 -8.79
CA ALA A 131 24.99 0.02 -8.07
C ALA A 131 25.85 1.27 -8.23
N VAL A 132 25.92 1.87 -9.42
CA VAL A 132 26.65 3.11 -9.70
C VAL A 132 26.04 4.29 -8.93
N GLU A 133 24.72 4.42 -8.92
CA GLU A 133 24.02 5.43 -8.11
C GLU A 133 24.30 5.27 -6.61
N ASN A 134 24.45 4.03 -6.15
CA ASN A 134 24.80 3.70 -4.76
C ASN A 134 26.32 3.69 -4.50
N GLY A 135 27.12 4.26 -5.41
CA GLY A 135 28.55 4.54 -5.20
C GLY A 135 29.52 3.49 -5.75
N PHE A 136 29.06 2.53 -6.55
CA PHE A 136 29.94 1.61 -7.26
C PHE A 136 30.73 2.34 -8.36
N ALA A 137 32.05 2.35 -8.25
CA ALA A 137 32.94 2.90 -9.26
C ALA A 137 33.62 1.77 -10.05
N GLY A 138 33.20 1.55 -11.29
CA GLY A 138 33.77 0.52 -12.16
C GLY A 138 32.86 0.24 -13.35
N THR A 139 33.34 -0.55 -14.31
CA THR A 139 32.59 -1.02 -15.48
C THR A 139 31.60 -2.14 -15.13
N VAL A 140 30.61 -2.42 -15.99
CA VAL A 140 29.68 -3.56 -15.85
C VAL A 140 30.42 -4.88 -15.61
N ALA A 141 31.53 -5.12 -16.33
CA ALA A 141 32.34 -6.33 -16.18
C ALA A 141 32.99 -6.44 -14.79
N GLN A 142 33.47 -5.33 -14.23
CA GLN A 142 34.03 -5.29 -12.89
C GLN A 142 32.96 -5.49 -11.82
N TRP A 143 31.75 -4.97 -12.05
CA TRP A 143 30.61 -5.18 -11.18
C TRP A 143 30.19 -6.65 -11.14
N LEU A 144 30.03 -7.29 -12.28
CA LEU A 144 29.71 -8.72 -12.37
C LEU A 144 30.76 -9.60 -11.67
N ALA A 145 32.05 -9.28 -11.85
CA ALA A 145 33.13 -9.98 -11.16
C ALA A 145 33.05 -9.83 -9.63
N SER A 146 32.54 -8.71 -9.12
CA SER A 146 32.38 -8.46 -7.68
C SER A 146 31.27 -9.28 -7.02
N LEU A 147 30.30 -9.77 -7.80
CA LEU A 147 29.18 -10.57 -7.30
C LEU A 147 29.55 -12.04 -7.03
N VAL A 148 30.72 -12.48 -7.48
CA VAL A 148 31.21 -13.85 -7.27
C VAL A 148 31.90 -13.92 -5.90
N GLY A 149 31.21 -14.51 -4.92
CA GLY A 149 31.79 -14.79 -3.61
C GLY A 149 32.92 -15.81 -3.66
N PRO A 150 33.84 -15.83 -2.68
CA PRO A 150 34.87 -16.86 -2.59
C PRO A 150 34.24 -18.25 -2.44
N GLN A 151 34.81 -19.25 -3.10
CA GLN A 151 34.44 -20.66 -2.93
C GLN A 151 34.48 -21.01 -1.44
N GLY A 152 33.37 -21.57 -0.91
CA GLY A 152 33.30 -21.97 0.49
C GLY A 152 34.42 -22.94 0.87
N VAL A 153 34.96 -22.81 2.09
CA VAL A 153 35.98 -23.71 2.62
C VAL A 153 35.50 -25.16 2.55
N LYS A 154 36.34 -26.05 2.04
CA LYS A 154 36.08 -27.50 2.05
C LYS A 154 35.91 -27.94 3.49
N GLY A 155 34.80 -28.62 3.81
CA GLY A 155 34.53 -29.10 5.16
C GLY A 155 35.65 -29.99 5.70
N ASP A 156 35.96 -29.83 6.99
CA ASP A 156 37.00 -30.59 7.66
C ASP A 156 36.74 -32.10 7.57
N THR A 157 37.80 -32.86 7.28
CA THR A 157 37.78 -34.33 7.27
C THR A 157 37.40 -34.84 8.67
N GLY A 158 36.36 -35.68 8.75
CA GLY A 158 35.90 -36.25 10.01
C GLY A 158 36.99 -36.98 10.79
N ALA A 159 36.93 -36.87 12.13
CA ALA A 159 37.90 -37.49 13.04
C ALA A 159 38.00 -39.00 12.82
N THR A 160 39.24 -39.51 12.74
CA THR A 160 39.55 -40.94 12.72
C THR A 160 39.05 -41.62 13.99
N GLY A 161 38.31 -42.72 13.86
CA GLY A 161 37.75 -43.46 15.00
C GLY A 161 38.81 -43.98 15.97
N PRO A 162 38.47 -44.18 17.25
CA PRO A 162 39.42 -44.63 18.27
C PRO A 162 39.99 -46.03 17.97
N GLN A 163 41.29 -46.19 18.20
CA GLN A 163 42.03 -47.45 18.08
C GLN A 163 41.52 -48.49 19.09
N GLY A 164 41.27 -49.72 18.63
CA GLY A 164 40.72 -50.80 19.44
C GLY A 164 41.58 -51.19 20.64
N ALA A 165 40.93 -51.60 21.74
CA ALA A 165 41.58 -51.99 22.99
C ALA A 165 42.48 -53.24 22.83
N THR A 166 43.66 -53.18 23.45
CA THR A 166 44.61 -54.27 23.63
C THR A 166 43.96 -55.46 24.34
N GLY A 167 44.14 -56.68 23.80
CA GLY A 167 43.56 -57.91 24.38
C GLY A 167 44.09 -58.24 25.79
N PRO A 168 43.29 -58.94 26.62
CA PRO A 168 43.67 -59.24 28.00
C PRO A 168 44.84 -60.24 28.10
N GLN A 169 45.72 -59.97 29.06
CA GLN A 169 46.85 -60.82 29.47
C GLN A 169 46.34 -62.15 30.08
N GLY A 170 46.97 -63.27 29.71
CA GLY A 170 46.56 -64.62 30.14
C GLY A 170 46.64 -64.86 31.66
N PRO A 171 45.88 -65.83 32.19
CA PRO A 171 45.73 -66.04 33.63
C PRO A 171 47.03 -66.47 34.32
N GLN A 172 47.30 -65.83 35.46
CA GLN A 172 48.40 -66.13 36.38
C GLN A 172 48.20 -67.49 37.06
N GLY A 173 49.28 -68.28 37.15
CA GLY A 173 49.28 -69.64 37.69
C GLY A 173 48.88 -69.77 39.16
N THR A 174 48.47 -71.00 39.52
CA THR A 174 47.82 -71.40 40.78
C THR A 174 48.60 -71.06 42.05
N GLN A 175 47.85 -70.57 43.05
CA GLN A 175 48.26 -70.22 44.40
C GLN A 175 48.81 -71.41 45.21
N GLY A 176 49.95 -71.21 45.87
CA GLY A 176 50.51 -72.14 46.87
C GLY A 176 49.77 -72.08 48.22
N PRO A 177 49.84 -73.14 49.05
CA PRO A 177 49.01 -73.29 50.24
C PRO A 177 49.24 -72.20 51.30
N ALA A 178 48.15 -71.84 51.99
CA ALA A 178 48.10 -70.76 52.97
C ALA A 178 48.97 -71.04 54.22
N GLY A 179 49.78 -70.05 54.62
CA GLY A 179 50.46 -70.04 55.91
C GLY A 179 49.50 -69.73 57.07
N ALA A 180 49.77 -70.27 58.26
CA ALA A 180 48.98 -70.05 59.47
C ALA A 180 48.89 -68.55 59.86
N PRO A 181 47.81 -68.09 60.53
CA PRO A 181 47.63 -66.67 60.85
C PRO A 181 48.74 -66.14 61.77
N GLY A 182 49.44 -65.09 61.33
CA GLY A 182 50.35 -64.33 62.18
C GLY A 182 49.57 -63.39 63.10
N VAL A 183 49.80 -63.47 64.41
CA VAL A 183 49.43 -62.42 65.35
C VAL A 183 50.19 -61.14 64.98
N VAL A 184 49.48 -60.01 64.89
CA VAL A 184 50.09 -58.70 64.58
C VAL A 184 51.08 -58.35 65.68
N GLN A 185 52.38 -58.43 65.40
CA GLN A 185 53.45 -58.21 66.39
C GLN A 185 53.64 -56.73 66.75
N SER A 186 53.17 -55.78 65.92
CA SER A 186 53.11 -54.36 66.30
C SER A 186 52.05 -53.60 65.49
N VAL A 187 51.33 -52.67 66.11
CA VAL A 187 50.57 -51.62 65.42
C VAL A 187 51.10 -50.27 65.88
N ASN A 188 51.53 -49.45 64.91
CA ASN A 188 52.11 -48.11 65.11
C ASN A 188 53.17 -48.04 66.25
N GLY A 189 54.09 -49.01 66.29
CA GLY A 189 55.21 -49.03 67.24
C GLY A 189 54.93 -49.64 68.62
N LYS A 190 53.71 -50.15 68.87
CA LYS A 190 53.36 -50.87 70.12
C LYS A 190 53.25 -52.38 69.89
N SER A 191 53.97 -53.17 70.69
CA SER A 191 54.01 -54.64 70.63
C SER A 191 53.56 -55.27 71.95
N ALA A 192 52.40 -55.92 71.96
CA ALA A 192 51.86 -56.67 73.10
C ALA A 192 50.87 -57.75 72.60
N ALA A 193 50.57 -58.75 73.44
CA ALA A 193 49.60 -59.81 73.10
C ALA A 193 48.17 -59.27 72.86
N ALA A 194 47.84 -58.11 73.44
CA ALA A 194 46.69 -57.29 73.09
C ALA A 194 47.15 -55.82 72.97
N VAL A 195 46.99 -55.22 71.79
CA VAL A 195 47.41 -53.83 71.53
C VAL A 195 46.22 -52.90 71.74
N THR A 196 46.22 -52.13 72.82
CA THR A 196 45.24 -51.04 73.03
C THR A 196 45.79 -49.76 72.42
N LEU A 197 45.07 -49.22 71.43
CA LEU A 197 45.41 -47.96 70.77
C LEU A 197 44.51 -46.84 71.32
N ALA A 198 45.13 -45.75 71.78
CA ALA A 198 44.46 -44.48 71.98
C ALA A 198 44.33 -43.73 70.64
N ALA A 199 43.46 -42.73 70.57
CA ALA A 199 43.23 -41.97 69.34
C ALA A 199 44.54 -41.35 68.78
N ALA A 200 45.42 -40.87 69.66
CA ALA A 200 46.75 -40.35 69.27
C ALA A 200 47.63 -41.41 68.58
N ASP A 201 47.49 -42.69 68.91
CA ASP A 201 48.27 -43.78 68.33
C ASP A 201 47.88 -44.09 66.88
N VAL A 202 46.83 -43.49 66.34
CA VAL A 202 46.40 -43.68 64.94
C VAL A 202 46.15 -42.35 64.23
N GLY A 203 46.57 -41.23 64.84
CA GLY A 203 46.28 -39.88 64.33
C GLY A 203 44.80 -39.51 64.37
N ALA A 204 43.97 -40.25 65.13
CA ALA A 204 42.56 -39.97 65.32
C ALA A 204 42.35 -38.92 66.42
N ILE A 205 41.18 -38.28 66.36
CA ILE A 205 40.77 -37.27 67.32
C ILE A 205 40.08 -37.98 68.52
N PRO A 206 40.48 -37.71 69.78
CA PRO A 206 39.85 -38.33 70.94
C PRO A 206 38.34 -38.02 70.99
N SER A 207 37.52 -38.99 71.42
CA SER A 207 36.07 -38.77 71.59
C SER A 207 35.75 -37.66 72.61
N THR A 208 36.68 -37.37 73.52
CA THR A 208 36.60 -36.25 74.47
C THR A 208 36.81 -34.87 73.83
N ALA A 209 37.30 -34.80 72.60
CA ALA A 209 37.44 -33.55 71.83
C ALA A 209 36.18 -33.23 71.00
N ALA A 210 35.18 -34.12 70.95
CA ALA A 210 33.93 -33.85 70.26
C ALA A 210 33.04 -32.92 71.11
N GLY A 211 32.62 -31.79 70.53
CA GLY A 211 31.66 -30.87 71.16
C GLY A 211 32.20 -30.02 72.32
N THR A 212 33.51 -29.96 72.54
CA THR A 212 34.16 -29.06 73.51
C THR A 212 34.68 -27.79 72.83
N ALA A 213 34.91 -26.72 73.60
CA ALA A 213 35.47 -25.48 73.07
C ALA A 213 36.88 -25.73 72.49
N ASN A 214 37.11 -25.30 71.23
CA ASN A 214 38.30 -25.59 70.41
C ASN A 214 38.47 -27.07 70.01
N GLY A 215 37.43 -27.91 70.16
CA GLY A 215 37.36 -29.27 69.67
C GLY A 215 36.76 -29.40 68.27
N VAL A 216 36.36 -30.61 67.88
CA VAL A 216 35.69 -30.86 66.59
C VAL A 216 34.18 -30.79 66.75
N ALA A 217 33.54 -30.01 65.86
CA ALA A 217 32.09 -29.91 65.82
C ALA A 217 31.45 -31.22 65.34
N GLN A 218 30.37 -31.63 65.99
CA GLN A 218 29.55 -32.74 65.55
C GLN A 218 28.38 -32.25 64.70
N LEU A 219 27.90 -33.10 63.79
CA LEU A 219 26.66 -32.85 63.06
C LEU A 219 25.48 -33.45 63.83
N GLY A 220 24.37 -32.73 63.87
CA GLY A 220 23.08 -33.22 64.33
C GLY A 220 22.44 -34.18 63.32
N ALA A 221 21.27 -34.71 63.67
CA ALA A 221 20.53 -35.64 62.81
C ALA A 221 20.11 -35.04 61.46
N ASP A 222 20.10 -33.71 61.35
CA ASP A 222 19.86 -32.94 60.13
C ASP A 222 21.12 -32.68 59.29
N GLY A 223 22.28 -33.23 59.72
CA GLY A 223 23.56 -33.05 59.05
C GLY A 223 24.19 -31.67 59.26
N LYS A 224 23.75 -30.89 60.25
CA LYS A 224 24.29 -29.55 60.56
C LYS A 224 24.92 -29.49 61.95
N VAL A 225 25.88 -28.59 62.16
CA VAL A 225 26.46 -28.37 63.49
C VAL A 225 25.38 -27.79 64.43
N PRO A 226 25.08 -28.41 65.59
CA PRO A 226 24.10 -27.89 66.53
C PRO A 226 24.47 -26.49 67.03
N ALA A 227 23.47 -25.63 67.21
CA ALA A 227 23.67 -24.23 67.60
C ALA A 227 24.46 -24.06 68.92
N ALA A 228 24.35 -25.01 69.85
CA ALA A 228 25.11 -25.01 71.10
C ALA A 228 26.64 -25.21 70.94
N GLN A 229 27.09 -25.68 69.77
CA GLN A 229 28.51 -25.87 69.45
C GLN A 229 29.10 -24.72 68.62
N LEU A 230 28.27 -23.77 68.18
CA LEU A 230 28.74 -22.55 67.54
C LEU A 230 29.21 -21.57 68.64
N PRO A 231 30.28 -20.79 68.41
CA PRO A 231 30.68 -19.73 69.33
C PRO A 231 29.50 -18.81 69.63
N THR A 232 29.38 -18.32 70.87
CA THR A 232 28.40 -17.28 71.25
C THR A 232 28.82 -15.92 70.66
N GLY A 233 28.98 -15.85 69.35
CA GLY A 233 28.95 -14.61 68.59
C GLY A 233 27.51 -14.41 68.15
N SER A 234 26.96 -13.23 68.40
CA SER A 234 25.69 -12.77 67.83
C SER A 234 25.64 -13.19 66.35
N GLY A 235 24.72 -14.12 66.03
CA GLY A 235 24.66 -14.81 64.74
C GLY A 235 24.99 -13.87 63.59
N GLY A 236 26.07 -14.18 62.87
CA GLY A 236 26.59 -13.39 61.76
C GLY A 236 25.65 -13.42 60.57
N GLY A 237 24.47 -12.83 60.72
CA GLY A 237 23.70 -12.30 59.61
C GLY A 237 24.52 -11.23 58.90
N VAL A 238 24.12 -10.93 57.67
CA VAL A 238 24.74 -9.90 56.83
C VAL A 238 24.87 -8.61 57.65
N GLN A 239 26.10 -8.18 57.96
CA GLN A 239 26.34 -7.02 58.83
C GLN A 239 25.92 -5.71 58.17
N SER A 240 26.08 -5.64 56.85
CA SER A 240 25.46 -4.63 56.01
C SER A 240 25.44 -5.08 54.56
N VAL A 241 24.50 -4.55 53.77
CA VAL A 241 24.58 -4.57 52.30
C VAL A 241 24.70 -3.13 51.83
N ASN A 242 25.79 -2.84 51.13
CA ASN A 242 26.12 -1.50 50.62
C ASN A 242 25.98 -0.38 51.67
N GLY A 243 26.47 -0.63 52.89
CA GLY A 243 26.44 0.33 54.00
C GLY A 243 25.13 0.39 54.79
N VAL A 244 24.08 -0.35 54.39
CA VAL A 244 22.83 -0.44 55.16
C VAL A 244 22.87 -1.63 56.10
N THR A 245 22.80 -1.35 57.40
CA THR A 245 22.73 -2.37 58.45
C THR A 245 21.32 -2.97 58.54
N PRO A 246 21.19 -4.25 58.92
CA PRO A 246 19.89 -4.89 59.12
C PRO A 246 19.05 -4.20 60.19
N ASP A 247 17.73 -4.32 60.07
CA ASP A 247 16.79 -3.93 61.12
C ASP A 247 16.87 -4.87 62.35
N GLY A 248 16.08 -4.58 63.39
CA GLY A 248 16.04 -5.39 64.61
C GLY A 248 15.58 -6.84 64.41
N SER A 249 15.12 -7.21 63.21
CA SER A 249 14.75 -8.57 62.80
C SER A 249 15.74 -9.19 61.82
N GLY A 250 16.83 -8.50 61.47
CA GLY A 250 17.88 -9.00 60.58
C GLY A 250 17.63 -8.79 59.09
N ASN A 251 16.63 -7.99 58.69
CA ASN A 251 16.38 -7.67 57.28
C ASN A 251 17.14 -6.43 56.84
N VAL A 252 17.77 -6.47 55.66
CA VAL A 252 18.38 -5.29 55.03
C VAL A 252 17.43 -4.72 53.99
N VAL A 253 16.81 -3.58 54.30
CA VAL A 253 15.91 -2.88 53.38
C VAL A 253 16.72 -1.91 52.51
N LEU A 254 16.87 -2.24 51.23
CA LEU A 254 17.59 -1.41 50.27
C LEU A 254 16.63 -0.48 49.52
N THR A 255 17.02 0.78 49.40
CA THR A 255 16.42 1.74 48.46
C THR A 255 17.15 1.70 47.13
N ALA A 256 16.58 2.33 46.09
CA ALA A 256 17.23 2.44 44.78
C ALA A 256 18.62 3.12 44.89
N ALA A 257 18.76 4.13 45.75
CA ALA A 257 20.03 4.80 46.03
C ALA A 257 21.06 3.84 46.63
N ASN A 258 20.64 2.88 47.46
CA ASN A 258 21.54 1.89 48.06
C ASN A 258 22.08 0.87 47.04
N VAL A 259 21.65 0.88 45.78
CA VAL A 259 22.15 -0.04 44.75
C VAL A 259 22.53 0.68 43.44
N GLY A 260 22.53 2.01 43.44
CA GLY A 260 22.76 2.81 42.23
C GLY A 260 21.65 2.68 41.18
N ALA A 261 20.46 2.22 41.59
CA ALA A 261 19.28 2.17 40.73
C ALA A 261 18.55 3.51 40.76
N VAL A 262 17.85 3.81 39.67
CA VAL A 262 16.98 4.98 39.57
C VAL A 262 15.69 4.73 40.37
N ALA A 263 15.22 5.73 41.13
CA ALA A 263 14.00 5.56 41.92
C ALA A 263 12.78 5.46 41.00
N THR A 264 11.79 4.64 41.38
CA THR A 264 10.55 4.51 40.61
C THR A 264 9.81 5.84 40.49
N ALA A 265 9.97 6.74 41.47
CA ALA A 265 9.41 8.09 41.45
C ALA A 265 10.03 9.01 40.39
N ASP A 266 11.23 8.70 39.90
CA ASP A 266 11.91 9.49 38.86
C ASP A 266 11.44 9.11 37.45
N LYS A 267 10.66 8.03 37.31
CA LYS A 267 10.04 7.66 36.03
C LYS A 267 8.96 8.67 35.68
N GLY A 268 9.09 9.35 34.55
CA GLY A 268 8.09 10.34 34.12
C GLY A 268 8.32 11.76 34.62
N ALA A 269 9.24 11.98 35.56
CA ALA A 269 9.50 13.29 36.14
C ALA A 269 10.36 14.18 35.23
N VAL A 270 10.25 15.51 35.41
CA VAL A 270 11.15 16.48 34.77
C VAL A 270 12.59 16.22 35.24
N ASN A 271 13.52 16.06 34.29
CA ASN A 271 14.92 15.63 34.52
C ASN A 271 15.09 14.21 35.12
N GLY A 272 14.04 13.40 35.10
CA GLY A 272 14.07 11.98 35.49
C GLY A 272 14.35 11.05 34.32
N VAL A 273 13.91 9.79 34.43
CA VAL A 273 14.03 8.79 33.35
C VAL A 273 12.77 8.69 32.51
N ALA A 274 12.96 8.48 31.21
CA ALA A 274 11.89 8.31 30.23
C ALA A 274 11.03 7.06 30.52
N THR A 275 9.71 7.17 30.35
CA THR A 275 8.80 6.02 30.36
C THR A 275 8.37 5.74 28.92
N LEU A 276 8.53 4.48 28.50
CA LEU A 276 8.03 3.99 27.20
C LEU A 276 6.60 3.45 27.37
N GLY A 277 5.75 3.71 26.37
CA GLY A 277 4.46 3.05 26.21
C GLY A 277 4.59 1.60 25.75
N ALA A 278 3.45 0.93 25.60
CA ALA A 278 3.40 -0.45 25.11
C ALA A 278 3.93 -0.63 23.68
N ASP A 279 4.01 0.46 22.93
CA ASP A 279 4.57 0.58 21.58
C ASP A 279 6.09 0.80 21.56
N GLY A 280 6.74 0.89 22.73
CA GLY A 280 8.17 1.16 22.84
C GLY A 280 8.57 2.61 22.60
N ILE A 281 7.61 3.56 22.60
CA ILE A 281 7.85 4.98 22.34
C ILE A 281 7.53 5.80 23.60
N LEU A 282 8.14 7.00 23.76
CA LEU A 282 7.83 7.92 24.86
C LEU A 282 6.33 8.20 24.98
N THR A 283 5.81 8.15 26.20
CA THR A 283 4.40 8.49 26.49
C THR A 283 4.07 9.93 26.08
N GLY A 284 2.82 10.19 25.70
CA GLY A 284 2.40 11.49 25.14
C GLY A 284 2.74 12.71 26.00
N ALA A 285 2.76 12.57 27.33
CA ALA A 285 3.12 13.64 28.27
C ALA A 285 4.64 13.93 28.32
N GLN A 286 5.49 13.00 27.89
CA GLN A 286 6.95 13.14 27.86
C GLN A 286 7.49 13.46 26.47
N ARG A 287 6.64 13.49 25.44
CA ARG A 287 7.06 13.88 24.09
C ARG A 287 7.22 15.40 24.01
N PRO A 288 8.34 15.90 23.47
CA PRO A 288 8.46 17.31 23.14
C PRO A 288 7.32 17.72 22.20
N THR A 289 6.65 18.82 22.53
CA THR A 289 5.73 19.45 21.58
C THR A 289 6.57 20.26 20.62
N TYR A 290 6.81 19.71 19.43
CA TYR A 290 7.48 20.45 18.37
C TYR A 290 6.51 21.43 17.73
N THR A 291 6.91 22.68 17.67
CA THR A 291 6.27 23.74 16.91
C THR A 291 6.87 23.80 15.51
N ALA A 292 6.22 24.52 14.59
CA ALA A 292 6.74 24.70 13.23
C ALA A 292 8.15 25.35 13.23
N ALA A 293 8.41 26.24 14.20
CA ALA A 293 9.71 26.89 14.37
C ALA A 293 10.85 25.92 14.70
N ASP A 294 10.56 24.83 15.42
CA ASP A 294 11.57 23.86 15.85
C ASP A 294 12.13 23.03 14.68
N VAL A 295 11.40 22.99 13.55
CA VAL A 295 11.77 22.24 12.34
C VAL A 295 11.99 23.15 11.13
N GLY A 296 12.01 24.47 11.33
CA GLY A 296 12.12 25.44 10.23
C GLY A 296 10.93 25.41 9.26
N ALA A 297 9.76 24.94 9.71
CA ALA A 297 8.52 24.96 8.96
C ALA A 297 7.71 26.23 9.27
N GLU A 298 6.90 26.66 8.31
CA GLU A 298 5.90 27.70 8.53
C GLU A 298 4.69 27.15 9.28
N ALA A 299 4.05 28.00 10.09
CA ALA A 299 2.89 27.60 10.88
C ALA A 299 1.72 27.16 9.99
N ALA A 300 0.95 26.17 10.45
CA ALA A 300 -0.24 25.72 9.76
C ALA A 300 -1.23 26.87 9.60
N GLY A 301 -1.61 27.19 8.36
CA GLY A 301 -2.49 28.31 8.02
C GLY A 301 -1.78 29.56 7.51
N THR A 302 -0.45 29.65 7.62
CA THR A 302 0.33 30.65 6.89
C THR A 302 0.42 30.20 5.43
N ALA A 303 -0.24 30.91 4.52
CA ALA A 303 -0.02 30.68 3.10
C ALA A 303 1.45 30.95 2.81
N VAL A 304 2.17 29.97 2.25
CA VAL A 304 3.49 30.21 1.65
C VAL A 304 3.26 31.15 0.48
N THR A 305 3.36 32.45 0.75
CA THR A 305 3.18 33.51 -0.24
C THR A 305 4.49 33.65 -1.01
N LEU A 306 4.69 32.72 -1.94
CA LEU A 306 5.76 32.84 -2.91
C LEU A 306 5.41 34.02 -3.84
N SER A 307 6.18 35.09 -3.77
CA SER A 307 6.00 36.28 -4.63
C SER A 307 6.42 36.04 -6.08
N THR A 308 7.00 34.87 -6.37
CA THR A 308 7.47 34.46 -7.69
C THR A 308 7.24 32.97 -7.92
N THR A 309 7.06 32.58 -9.18
CA THR A 309 7.06 31.17 -9.62
C THR A 309 8.35 30.48 -9.19
N GLN A 310 8.24 29.38 -8.45
CA GLN A 310 9.39 28.50 -8.19
C GLN A 310 9.44 27.40 -9.26
N THR A 311 10.51 27.41 -10.04
CA THR A 311 10.85 26.28 -10.90
C THR A 311 11.67 25.30 -10.08
N ILE A 312 11.04 24.17 -9.72
CA ILE A 312 11.79 23.03 -9.17
C ILE A 312 12.39 22.30 -10.37
N SER A 313 13.68 22.49 -10.63
CA SER A 313 14.40 21.70 -11.64
C SER A 313 14.63 20.28 -11.13
N GLY A 314 14.26 19.30 -11.95
CA GLY A 314 14.55 17.88 -11.74
C GLY A 314 13.30 17.01 -11.53
N THR A 315 13.35 15.80 -12.08
CA THR A 315 12.38 14.72 -11.82
C THR A 315 12.51 14.30 -10.36
N LYS A 316 11.43 14.38 -9.58
CA LYS A 316 11.37 13.72 -8.27
C LYS A 316 10.78 12.33 -8.46
N THR A 317 11.63 11.32 -8.49
CA THR A 317 11.23 9.93 -8.39
C THR A 317 10.96 9.60 -6.93
N PHE A 318 9.75 9.12 -6.64
CA PHE A 318 9.52 8.40 -5.39
C PHE A 318 9.93 6.95 -5.65
N SER A 319 10.82 6.40 -4.82
CA SER A 319 11.28 5.00 -4.92
C SER A 319 10.17 3.97 -4.64
N ALA A 320 9.03 4.44 -4.13
CA ALA A 320 7.77 3.71 -4.09
C ALA A 320 6.62 4.73 -4.22
N VAL A 321 5.49 4.32 -4.79
CA VAL A 321 4.27 5.14 -4.77
C VAL A 321 3.98 5.51 -3.31
N PRO A 322 3.86 6.80 -2.96
CA PRO A 322 3.43 7.20 -1.63
C PRO A 322 2.04 6.62 -1.35
N SER A 323 1.98 5.46 -0.69
CA SER A 323 0.73 4.79 -0.36
C SER A 323 0.41 5.03 1.12
N SER A 324 -0.69 5.71 1.36
CA SER A 324 -1.31 5.83 2.68
C SER A 324 -2.37 4.74 2.82
N SER A 325 -2.34 3.96 3.91
CA SER A 325 -3.44 3.07 4.29
C SER A 325 -4.64 3.82 4.87
N ALA A 326 -4.47 5.10 5.21
CA ALA A 326 -5.54 5.97 5.66
C ALA A 326 -6.26 6.59 4.45
N ALA A 327 -7.59 6.49 4.42
CA ALA A 327 -8.41 7.25 3.49
C ALA A 327 -8.16 8.76 3.70
N PRO A 328 -7.95 9.56 2.65
CA PRO A 328 -7.72 10.99 2.79
C PRO A 328 -8.99 11.65 3.34
N THR A 329 -8.91 12.25 4.53
CA THR A 329 -10.02 12.97 5.18
C THR A 329 -10.03 14.46 4.88
N THR A 330 -8.95 14.98 4.28
CA THR A 330 -8.81 16.39 3.89
C THR A 330 -8.13 16.51 2.52
N ALA A 331 -8.32 17.66 1.86
CA ALA A 331 -7.79 17.93 0.52
C ALA A 331 -6.25 17.85 0.41
N ASN A 332 -5.54 17.83 1.54
CA ASN A 332 -4.07 17.86 1.59
C ASN A 332 -3.42 16.48 1.84
N HIS A 333 -4.20 15.40 1.95
CA HIS A 333 -3.66 14.05 2.15
C HIS A 333 -3.24 13.39 0.82
N LEU A 334 -1.98 13.58 0.44
CA LEU A 334 -1.09 12.76 -0.41
C LEU A 334 -1.50 12.31 -1.83
N ALA A 335 -2.72 12.54 -2.27
CA ALA A 335 -3.02 12.72 -3.68
C ALA A 335 -3.92 13.94 -3.74
N ARG A 336 -3.53 14.97 -4.50
CA ARG A 336 -4.49 16.01 -4.86
C ARG A 336 -5.69 15.27 -5.43
N LYS A 337 -6.83 15.29 -4.76
CA LYS A 337 -8.03 14.61 -5.26
C LYS A 337 -8.33 15.06 -6.70
N SER A 338 -8.03 16.33 -7.00
CA SER A 338 -8.04 16.88 -8.35
C SER A 338 -7.07 16.22 -9.33
N TYR A 339 -5.89 15.76 -8.90
CA TYR A 339 -4.97 14.98 -9.74
C TYR A 339 -5.52 13.58 -10.03
N VAL A 340 -6.13 12.90 -9.05
CA VAL A 340 -6.76 11.58 -9.27
C VAL A 340 -8.02 11.72 -10.13
N ASP A 341 -8.83 12.74 -9.89
CA ASP A 341 -10.03 13.03 -10.68
C ASP A 341 -9.65 13.47 -12.11
N ALA A 342 -8.59 14.28 -12.29
CA ALA A 342 -8.10 14.68 -13.61
C ALA A 342 -7.41 13.54 -14.37
N ALA A 343 -6.68 12.66 -13.66
CA ALA A 343 -6.05 11.49 -14.26
C ALA A 343 -7.06 10.40 -14.64
N ALA A 344 -8.17 10.28 -13.90
CA ALA A 344 -9.22 9.30 -14.19
C ALA A 344 -10.01 9.60 -15.48
N PHE A 345 -9.96 10.84 -15.99
CA PHE A 345 -10.67 11.29 -17.20
C PHE A 345 -9.75 12.09 -18.14
N ALA A 346 -8.46 11.72 -18.21
CA ALA A 346 -7.50 12.43 -19.05
C ALA A 346 -7.93 12.39 -20.52
N GLY A 347 -8.30 13.56 -21.07
CA GLY A 347 -8.73 13.72 -22.47
C GLY A 347 -10.24 13.78 -22.70
N GLU A 348 -11.07 13.68 -21.66
CA GLU A 348 -12.53 13.91 -21.73
C GLU A 348 -12.90 15.24 -21.07
N TRP A 349 -13.91 15.94 -21.60
CA TRP A 349 -14.44 17.14 -20.94
C TRP A 349 -15.09 16.76 -19.61
N SER A 350 -14.88 17.57 -18.58
CA SER A 350 -15.43 17.37 -17.24
C SER A 350 -16.39 18.49 -16.86
N PRO A 351 -17.30 18.27 -15.89
CA PRO A 351 -18.18 19.33 -15.40
C PRO A 351 -17.44 20.60 -14.98
N ALA A 352 -16.26 20.43 -14.37
CA ALA A 352 -15.46 21.53 -13.85
C ALA A 352 -14.93 22.44 -14.96
N ASP A 353 -14.63 21.89 -16.15
CA ASP A 353 -14.21 22.67 -17.33
C ASP A 353 -15.31 23.63 -17.81
N HIS A 354 -16.55 23.36 -17.43
CA HIS A 354 -17.73 24.19 -17.72
C HIS A 354 -18.25 24.94 -16.49
N GLY A 355 -17.49 24.99 -15.41
CA GLY A 355 -17.88 25.69 -14.17
C GLY A 355 -18.98 24.99 -13.37
N LEU A 356 -19.19 23.70 -13.58
CA LEU A 356 -20.19 22.88 -12.90
C LEU A 356 -19.53 21.95 -11.87
N ALA A 357 -20.22 21.67 -10.77
CA ALA A 357 -19.78 20.70 -9.77
C ALA A 357 -19.96 19.25 -10.25
N CYS A 358 -21.05 18.97 -10.96
CA CYS A 358 -21.28 17.70 -11.63
C CYS A 358 -22.37 17.84 -12.71
N TRP A 359 -22.43 16.87 -13.63
CA TRP A 359 -23.50 16.74 -14.63
C TRP A 359 -24.01 15.31 -14.75
N ALA A 360 -25.10 15.12 -15.47
CA ALA A 360 -25.66 13.80 -15.77
C ALA A 360 -24.79 12.99 -16.75
N PHE A 361 -24.31 13.67 -17.80
CA PHE A 361 -23.47 13.16 -18.88
C PHE A 361 -22.85 14.34 -19.66
N ASP A 362 -21.84 14.07 -20.48
CA ASP A 362 -21.24 15.07 -21.38
C ASP A 362 -22.31 15.59 -22.37
N PRO A 363 -22.59 16.91 -22.41
CA PRO A 363 -23.61 17.47 -23.30
C PRO A 363 -23.36 17.20 -24.79
N ALA A 364 -22.14 16.84 -25.22
CA ALA A 364 -21.85 16.44 -26.59
C ALA A 364 -22.58 15.14 -27.02
N LEU A 365 -23.10 14.36 -26.06
CA LEU A 365 -23.88 13.14 -26.30
C LEU A 365 -25.39 13.38 -26.43
N ALA A 366 -25.81 14.65 -26.40
CA ALA A 366 -27.22 15.02 -26.49
C ALA A 366 -27.72 15.14 -27.93
N VAL A 367 -29.04 15.04 -28.11
CA VAL A 367 -29.68 15.38 -29.37
C VAL A 367 -29.53 16.87 -29.70
N SER A 368 -29.44 17.20 -30.99
CA SER A 368 -29.34 18.59 -31.46
C SER A 368 -30.63 19.41 -31.30
N THR A 369 -31.77 18.76 -31.03
CA THR A 369 -33.07 19.42 -30.89
C THR A 369 -33.60 19.22 -29.47
N GLY A 370 -33.82 20.31 -28.74
CA GLY A 370 -34.36 20.24 -27.39
C GLY A 370 -35.76 19.64 -27.32
N LEU A 371 -36.08 19.04 -26.17
CA LEU A 371 -37.35 18.40 -25.89
C LEU A 371 -38.07 19.16 -24.77
N TYR A 372 -39.39 19.25 -24.87
CA TYR A 372 -40.19 19.79 -23.78
C TYR A 372 -40.28 18.77 -22.63
N PRO A 373 -40.07 19.19 -21.36
CA PRO A 373 -40.20 18.32 -20.20
C PRO A 373 -41.63 17.85 -19.95
N GLY A 374 -42.61 18.48 -20.60
CA GLY A 374 -44.03 18.30 -20.32
C GLY A 374 -44.46 19.20 -19.17
N SER A 375 -45.66 19.76 -19.25
CA SER A 375 -46.22 20.63 -18.22
C SER A 375 -46.85 19.77 -17.13
N GLY A 376 -46.23 19.70 -15.94
CA GLY A 376 -46.77 19.04 -14.76
C GLY A 376 -46.12 17.76 -14.23
N PRO A 377 -45.50 16.87 -15.05
CA PRO A 377 -44.76 15.72 -14.53
C PRO A 377 -43.52 16.12 -13.71
N ILE A 378 -43.10 15.27 -12.78
CA ILE A 378 -41.80 15.41 -12.12
C ILE A 378 -40.78 14.60 -12.91
N ARG A 379 -39.82 15.28 -13.53
CA ARG A 379 -38.67 14.66 -14.19
C ARG A 379 -37.56 14.47 -13.18
N VAL A 380 -36.79 13.41 -13.34
CA VAL A 380 -35.68 13.08 -12.45
C VAL A 380 -34.46 12.69 -13.28
N THR A 381 -33.30 13.22 -12.89
CA THR A 381 -32.00 12.88 -13.46
C THR A 381 -30.97 12.70 -12.35
N ALA A 382 -30.28 11.57 -12.38
CA ALA A 382 -29.17 11.30 -11.46
C ALA A 382 -27.89 11.99 -11.95
N VAL A 383 -27.18 12.62 -11.02
CA VAL A 383 -25.87 13.23 -11.22
C VAL A 383 -24.88 12.63 -10.23
N ILE A 384 -23.62 12.50 -10.62
CA ILE A 384 -22.57 11.93 -9.76
C ILE A 384 -21.65 13.06 -9.32
N LEU A 385 -21.72 13.43 -8.05
CA LEU A 385 -20.81 14.38 -7.45
C LEU A 385 -19.58 13.63 -6.93
N ARG A 386 -18.45 13.77 -7.62
CA ARG A 386 -17.23 13.00 -7.31
C ARG A 386 -16.44 13.57 -6.13
N ALA A 387 -16.63 14.83 -5.79
CA ALA A 387 -15.96 15.52 -4.70
C ALA A 387 -16.97 16.36 -3.90
N ALA A 388 -16.75 16.54 -2.60
CA ALA A 388 -17.60 17.43 -1.82
C ALA A 388 -17.58 18.85 -2.41
N ALA A 389 -18.75 19.47 -2.51
CA ALA A 389 -18.92 20.79 -3.12
C ALA A 389 -20.08 21.54 -2.49
N THR A 390 -20.00 22.87 -2.49
CA THR A 390 -21.15 23.72 -2.15
C THR A 390 -22.01 23.90 -3.39
N ILE A 391 -23.23 23.38 -3.34
CA ILE A 391 -24.22 23.52 -4.41
C ILE A 391 -25.10 24.71 -4.08
N ASN A 392 -25.25 25.62 -5.04
CA ASN A 392 -26.06 26.83 -4.90
C ASN A 392 -27.15 26.91 -5.97
N ARG A 393 -27.07 26.14 -7.06
CA ARG A 393 -28.06 26.15 -8.14
C ARG A 393 -28.21 24.81 -8.83
N ILE A 394 -29.41 24.57 -9.36
CA ILE A 394 -29.71 23.46 -10.27
C ILE A 394 -29.64 24.02 -11.69
N VAL A 395 -28.92 23.31 -12.56
CA VAL A 395 -28.60 23.77 -13.91
C VAL A 395 -29.20 22.82 -14.94
N TRP A 396 -29.75 23.40 -16.00
CA TRP A 396 -30.18 22.72 -17.22
C TRP A 396 -29.58 23.42 -18.44
N PHE A 397 -29.76 22.84 -19.61
CA PHE A 397 -29.44 23.48 -20.86
C PHE A 397 -30.74 23.61 -21.67
N ALA A 398 -31.06 24.83 -22.09
CA ALA A 398 -32.22 25.11 -22.93
C ALA A 398 -31.75 25.47 -24.33
N THR A 399 -32.32 24.83 -25.35
CA THR A 399 -32.18 25.21 -26.76
C THR A 399 -33.08 26.39 -27.14
N GLY A 400 -33.96 26.79 -26.22
CA GLY A 400 -34.85 27.95 -26.31
C GLY A 400 -35.79 27.99 -25.10
N TYR A 401 -36.00 29.17 -24.51
CA TYR A 401 -36.92 29.38 -23.41
C TYR A 401 -37.35 30.85 -23.31
N ALA A 402 -38.65 31.13 -23.39
CA ALA A 402 -39.18 32.48 -23.41
C ALA A 402 -39.68 32.99 -22.04
N GLY A 403 -39.43 32.26 -20.96
CA GLY A 403 -39.96 32.63 -19.64
C GLY A 403 -41.42 32.22 -19.46
N GLY A 404 -42.00 32.58 -18.31
CA GLY A 404 -43.41 32.40 -18.01
C GLY A 404 -43.76 31.07 -17.34
N LEU A 405 -42.85 30.50 -16.55
CA LEU A 405 -43.20 29.36 -15.71
C LEU A 405 -44.33 29.75 -14.75
N GLN A 406 -45.29 28.83 -14.57
CA GLN A 406 -46.48 29.02 -13.74
C GLN A 406 -46.28 28.40 -12.36
N THR A 407 -47.08 28.87 -11.40
CA THR A 407 -47.06 28.40 -10.01
C THR A 407 -47.10 26.87 -9.91
N GLY A 408 -46.30 26.34 -8.99
CA GLY A 408 -46.07 24.90 -8.86
C GLY A 408 -44.92 24.39 -9.72
N SER A 409 -44.18 25.29 -10.38
CA SER A 409 -42.86 24.99 -10.95
C SER A 409 -41.80 25.03 -9.86
N GLY A 410 -40.89 24.06 -9.86
CA GLY A 410 -39.84 23.98 -8.85
C GLY A 410 -38.92 22.79 -9.07
N ALA A 411 -37.74 22.84 -8.45
CA ALA A 411 -36.76 21.77 -8.49
C ALA A 411 -36.16 21.48 -7.12
N ALA A 412 -35.64 20.27 -6.95
CA ALA A 412 -35.03 19.83 -5.72
C ALA A 412 -33.93 18.80 -5.94
N LEU A 413 -33.00 18.79 -4.99
CA LEU A 413 -31.91 17.85 -4.90
C LEU A 413 -32.27 16.78 -3.86
N TYR A 414 -32.09 15.52 -4.22
CA TYR A 414 -32.28 14.37 -3.35
C TYR A 414 -30.99 13.59 -3.24
N ASN A 415 -30.69 13.08 -2.04
CA ASN A 415 -29.53 12.22 -1.83
C ASN A 415 -29.74 10.83 -2.48
N SER A 416 -28.73 9.95 -2.35
CA SER A 416 -28.76 8.60 -2.92
C SER A 416 -29.89 7.71 -2.40
N SER A 417 -30.53 8.04 -1.26
CA SER A 417 -31.70 7.34 -0.73
C SER A 417 -33.04 7.94 -1.17
N GLY A 418 -33.04 9.02 -1.97
CA GLY A 418 -34.25 9.71 -2.39
C GLY A 418 -34.82 10.66 -1.34
N THR A 419 -34.06 11.06 -0.33
CA THR A 419 -34.48 12.09 0.65
C THR A 419 -34.09 13.47 0.14
N ARG A 420 -35.01 14.44 0.19
CA ARG A 420 -34.73 15.81 -0.25
C ARG A 420 -33.71 16.47 0.68
N VAL A 421 -32.67 17.04 0.10
CA VAL A 421 -31.60 17.74 0.82
C VAL A 421 -31.54 19.23 0.52
N ALA A 422 -32.02 19.66 -0.64
CA ALA A 422 -32.14 21.06 -1.01
C ALA A 422 -33.28 21.27 -2.04
N ALA A 423 -33.76 22.50 -2.18
CA ALA A 423 -34.79 22.86 -3.15
C ALA A 423 -34.63 24.30 -3.63
N THR A 424 -35.17 24.59 -4.81
CA THR A 424 -35.45 25.95 -5.27
C THR A 424 -36.68 26.50 -4.55
N GLY A 425 -36.92 27.80 -4.66
CA GLY A 425 -38.25 28.35 -4.45
C GLY A 425 -39.19 28.07 -5.62
N ASP A 426 -40.33 28.76 -5.65
CA ASP A 426 -41.27 28.68 -6.77
C ASP A 426 -40.66 29.32 -8.02
N MET A 427 -40.40 28.49 -9.04
CA MET A 427 -39.77 28.91 -10.29
C MET A 427 -40.69 29.76 -11.19
N SER A 428 -41.91 30.08 -10.77
CA SER A 428 -42.75 31.13 -11.41
C SER A 428 -42.46 32.54 -10.90
N THR A 429 -41.55 32.67 -9.94
CA THR A 429 -41.16 33.97 -9.38
C THR A 429 -39.84 34.42 -9.95
N ALA A 430 -39.67 35.73 -10.16
CA ALA A 430 -38.46 36.32 -10.73
C ALA A 430 -37.15 35.92 -10.01
N THR A 431 -37.21 35.55 -8.74
CA THR A 431 -36.03 35.10 -7.96
C THR A 431 -35.55 33.70 -8.36
N TYR A 432 -36.46 32.81 -8.73
CA TYR A 432 -36.17 31.40 -8.93
C TYR A 432 -36.43 30.92 -10.36
N GLU A 433 -37.12 31.72 -11.17
CA GLU A 433 -37.30 31.43 -12.58
C GLU A 433 -35.94 31.39 -13.28
N PRO A 434 -35.64 30.31 -14.06
CA PRO A 434 -34.46 30.30 -14.89
C PRO A 434 -34.48 31.46 -15.88
N ALA A 435 -33.31 32.00 -16.21
CA ALA A 435 -33.22 33.04 -17.24
C ALA A 435 -33.79 32.55 -18.58
N GLU A 436 -34.42 33.45 -19.32
CA GLU A 436 -34.80 33.22 -20.71
C GLU A 436 -33.57 32.89 -21.56
N GLU A 437 -33.77 32.12 -22.62
CA GLU A 437 -32.72 31.64 -23.52
C GLU A 437 -33.18 31.78 -24.96
N HIS A 438 -32.51 32.65 -25.71
CA HIS A 438 -32.87 33.04 -27.08
C HIS A 438 -31.71 32.86 -28.06
N ASP A 439 -30.54 32.41 -27.59
CA ASP A 439 -29.34 32.30 -28.42
C ASP A 439 -29.41 31.12 -29.38
N ALA A 440 -28.83 31.29 -30.57
CA ALA A 440 -28.73 30.24 -31.56
C ALA A 440 -27.85 29.09 -31.04
N GLY A 441 -28.46 27.91 -30.84
CA GLY A 441 -27.81 26.75 -30.23
C GLY A 441 -28.09 26.58 -28.74
N GLY A 442 -28.73 27.57 -28.11
CA GLY A 442 -29.13 27.55 -26.71
C GLY A 442 -28.01 27.83 -25.71
N GLY A 443 -28.36 27.72 -24.44
CA GLY A 443 -27.47 28.03 -23.33
C GLY A 443 -27.88 27.37 -22.02
N THR A 444 -27.00 27.52 -21.02
CA THR A 444 -27.26 27.01 -19.67
C THR A 444 -28.23 27.92 -18.93
N ILE A 445 -29.36 27.36 -18.51
CA ILE A 445 -30.32 28.02 -17.63
C ILE A 445 -30.22 27.41 -16.23
N SER A 446 -30.47 28.19 -15.18
CA SER A 446 -30.37 27.67 -13.81
C SER A 446 -31.34 28.35 -12.86
N SER A 447 -31.69 27.64 -11.79
CA SER A 447 -32.48 28.17 -10.69
C SER A 447 -31.70 28.06 -9.38
N PRO A 448 -31.61 29.13 -8.57
CA PRO A 448 -30.93 29.09 -7.28
C PRO A 448 -31.68 28.21 -6.28
N LEU A 449 -30.93 27.54 -5.41
CA LEU A 449 -31.49 26.91 -4.21
C LEU A 449 -31.90 28.00 -3.20
N THR A 450 -32.91 27.73 -2.37
CA THR A 450 -33.32 28.63 -1.29
C THR A 450 -32.21 28.85 -0.25
N ALA A 451 -31.28 27.90 -0.15
CA ALA A 451 -30.04 28.00 0.61
C ALA A 451 -28.95 27.16 -0.06
N ALA A 452 -27.70 27.60 0.06
CA ALA A 452 -26.56 26.81 -0.37
C ALA A 452 -26.49 25.49 0.42
N TYR A 453 -26.21 24.40 -0.28
CA TYR A 453 -26.14 23.05 0.29
C TYR A 453 -24.72 22.50 0.21
N SER A 454 -24.15 22.14 1.36
CA SER A 454 -22.85 21.47 1.42
C SER A 454 -23.03 19.98 1.10
N ALA A 455 -22.75 19.60 -0.14
CA ALA A 455 -22.91 18.24 -0.64
C ALA A 455 -21.62 17.44 -0.44
N ALA A 456 -21.74 16.21 0.06
CA ALA A 456 -20.65 15.24 0.08
C ALA A 456 -20.52 14.53 -1.27
N ALA A 457 -19.38 13.91 -1.56
CA ALA A 457 -19.24 13.08 -2.76
C ALA A 457 -20.23 11.90 -2.73
N SER A 458 -21.17 11.86 -3.68
CA SER A 458 -22.23 10.85 -3.76
C SER A 458 -23.00 10.95 -5.08
N ILE A 459 -23.95 10.04 -5.28
CA ILE A 459 -25.00 10.19 -6.29
C ILE A 459 -26.10 11.07 -5.70
N TYR A 460 -26.54 12.04 -6.48
CA TYR A 460 -27.72 12.84 -6.18
C TYR A 460 -28.74 12.74 -7.31
N TYR A 461 -30.00 12.97 -6.99
CA TYR A 461 -31.08 13.05 -7.96
C TYR A 461 -31.59 14.48 -8.03
N VAL A 462 -31.53 15.07 -9.22
CA VAL A 462 -32.16 16.33 -9.54
C VAL A 462 -33.58 16.01 -9.99
N ALA A 463 -34.59 16.46 -9.24
CA ALA A 463 -35.98 16.33 -9.63
C ALA A 463 -36.60 17.70 -9.88
N TRP A 464 -37.36 17.85 -10.95
CA TRP A 464 -38.01 19.12 -11.28
C TRP A 464 -39.39 18.93 -11.89
N ARG A 465 -40.23 19.92 -11.64
CA ARG A 465 -41.55 20.08 -12.23
C ARG A 465 -41.61 21.45 -12.87
N MET A 466 -42.01 21.49 -14.13
CA MET A 466 -42.23 22.74 -14.86
C MET A 466 -43.70 22.79 -15.29
N VAL A 467 -44.34 23.92 -15.03
CA VAL A 467 -45.71 24.22 -15.46
C VAL A 467 -45.64 25.43 -16.36
N TYR A 468 -46.15 25.30 -17.56
CA TYR A 468 -46.11 26.34 -18.58
C TYR A 468 -47.27 26.16 -19.56
N ASN A 469 -47.53 27.19 -20.36
CA ASN A 469 -48.54 27.15 -21.40
C ASN A 469 -48.08 26.30 -22.58
N THR A 470 -48.70 25.12 -22.74
CA THR A 470 -48.37 24.20 -23.83
C THR A 470 -48.97 24.61 -25.18
N THR A 471 -49.88 25.59 -25.22
CA THR A 471 -50.51 26.07 -26.45
C THR A 471 -49.58 27.01 -27.21
N THR A 472 -48.88 27.88 -26.48
CA THR A 472 -47.89 28.84 -26.99
C THR A 472 -46.48 28.25 -27.03
N GLY A 473 -46.23 27.16 -26.29
CA GLY A 473 -44.94 26.48 -26.29
C GLY A 473 -43.90 27.14 -25.39
N ASP A 474 -44.35 27.89 -24.38
CA ASP A 474 -43.50 28.75 -23.53
C ASP A 474 -42.56 27.98 -22.59
N GLY A 475 -42.65 26.65 -22.55
CA GLY A 475 -41.77 25.83 -21.72
C GLY A 475 -40.33 25.84 -22.22
N PRO A 476 -39.36 25.54 -21.35
CA PRO A 476 -37.98 25.41 -21.79
C PRO A 476 -37.82 24.17 -22.68
N MET A 477 -37.23 24.35 -23.87
CA MET A 477 -36.82 23.25 -24.74
C MET A 477 -35.49 22.70 -24.25
N MET A 478 -35.55 21.66 -23.43
CA MET A 478 -34.40 21.16 -22.67
C MET A 478 -33.56 20.17 -23.46
N LEU A 479 -32.24 20.23 -23.27
CA LEU A 479 -31.30 19.24 -23.80
C LEU A 479 -31.58 17.85 -23.20
N ALA A 480 -31.46 16.81 -24.02
CA ALA A 480 -31.66 15.42 -23.59
C ALA A 480 -30.67 14.48 -24.30
N ALA A 481 -30.33 13.35 -23.67
CA ALA A 481 -29.47 12.34 -24.27
C ALA A 481 -30.11 11.75 -25.52
N GLU A 482 -29.29 11.41 -26.53
CA GLU A 482 -29.76 10.69 -27.70
C GLU A 482 -30.35 9.32 -27.33
N SER A 483 -31.56 9.05 -27.82
CA SER A 483 -32.25 7.78 -27.62
C SER A 483 -33.14 7.44 -28.81
N GLY A 484 -32.70 6.51 -29.66
CA GLY A 484 -33.55 5.92 -30.70
C GLY A 484 -34.59 4.93 -30.18
N ALA A 485 -34.58 4.61 -28.88
CA ALA A 485 -35.51 3.67 -28.24
C ALA A 485 -36.49 4.42 -27.31
N GLY A 486 -37.78 4.08 -27.40
CA GLY A 486 -38.88 4.83 -26.76
C GLY A 486 -38.97 4.73 -25.24
N ALA A 487 -38.26 3.81 -24.58
CA ALA A 487 -38.16 3.73 -23.11
C ALA A 487 -37.03 2.75 -22.70
N PRO A 488 -35.75 3.17 -22.77
CA PRO A 488 -34.64 2.30 -22.41
C PRO A 488 -34.66 1.98 -20.91
N PRO A 489 -34.12 0.83 -20.47
CA PRO A 489 -34.09 0.49 -19.06
C PRO A 489 -33.30 1.54 -18.27
N ASN A 490 -33.91 2.09 -17.22
CA ASN A 490 -33.25 3.04 -16.33
C ASN A 490 -32.20 2.39 -15.40
N GLN A 491 -32.18 1.05 -15.33
CA GLN A 491 -31.21 0.24 -14.60
C GLN A 491 -30.30 -0.52 -15.56
N PHE A 492 -28.98 -0.44 -15.34
CA PHE A 492 -27.98 -1.16 -16.14
C PHE A 492 -27.16 -2.09 -15.23
N GLY A 493 -27.55 -3.37 -15.17
CA GLY A 493 -26.79 -4.42 -14.47
C GLY A 493 -26.87 -4.41 -12.94
N TYR A 494 -25.70 -4.64 -12.29
CA TYR A 494 -25.55 -4.99 -10.86
C TYR A 494 -25.86 -3.88 -9.84
N THR A 495 -26.16 -2.64 -10.28
CA THR A 495 -26.51 -1.54 -9.36
C THR A 495 -27.99 -1.18 -9.50
N LEU A 496 -28.59 -0.72 -8.40
CA LEU A 496 -30.00 -0.27 -8.36
C LEU A 496 -30.16 1.21 -8.75
N VAL A 497 -29.12 1.84 -9.31
CA VAL A 497 -29.15 3.26 -9.67
C VAL A 497 -30.01 3.44 -10.90
N ARG A 498 -31.07 4.24 -10.78
CA ARG A 498 -31.94 4.61 -11.90
C ARG A 498 -31.59 5.99 -12.39
N ARG A 499 -30.92 6.12 -13.54
CA ARG A 499 -30.32 7.41 -13.93
C ARG A 499 -31.31 8.46 -14.42
N PHE A 500 -32.41 8.02 -15.03
CA PHE A 500 -33.44 8.91 -15.57
C PHE A 500 -34.82 8.35 -15.28
N GLY A 501 -35.79 9.23 -15.12
CA GLY A 501 -37.18 8.81 -15.05
C GLY A 501 -38.16 9.94 -14.81
N VAL A 502 -39.40 9.54 -14.55
CA VAL A 502 -40.52 10.45 -14.37
C VAL A 502 -41.46 9.92 -13.29
N TYR A 503 -42.16 10.82 -12.61
CA TYR A 503 -43.36 10.51 -11.83
C TYR A 503 -44.55 11.21 -12.50
N ALA A 504 -45.52 10.42 -12.96
CA ALA A 504 -46.73 10.90 -13.64
C ALA A 504 -47.71 11.56 -12.65
N THR A 505 -47.40 12.81 -12.25
CA THR A 505 -48.23 13.76 -11.48
C THR A 505 -48.68 13.35 -10.06
N GLY A 506 -48.64 14.30 -9.12
CA GLY A 506 -49.20 14.09 -7.78
C GLY A 506 -48.76 15.10 -6.69
N ALA A 507 -47.66 15.83 -6.89
CA ALA A 507 -47.20 16.81 -5.91
C ALA A 507 -47.13 18.23 -6.52
N ALA A 508 -47.83 19.17 -5.90
CA ALA A 508 -47.81 20.60 -6.25
C ALA A 508 -46.49 21.29 -5.83
N SER A 509 -45.68 20.60 -5.02
CA SER A 509 -44.35 21.03 -4.55
C SER A 509 -43.36 19.88 -4.69
N ALA A 510 -42.05 20.18 -4.63
CA ALA A 510 -41.05 19.15 -4.52
C ALA A 510 -41.38 18.25 -3.30
N PRO A 511 -41.50 16.91 -3.45
CA PRO A 511 -41.83 16.06 -2.31
C PRO A 511 -40.65 15.98 -1.33
N ALA A 512 -40.94 15.70 -0.05
CA ALA A 512 -39.88 15.53 0.96
C ALA A 512 -38.96 14.33 0.66
N SER A 513 -39.48 13.34 -0.07
CA SER A 513 -38.74 12.20 -0.57
C SER A 513 -39.30 11.74 -1.91
N ILE A 514 -38.46 11.06 -2.70
CA ILE A 514 -38.84 10.32 -3.88
C ILE A 514 -38.53 8.84 -3.66
N THR A 515 -39.43 7.97 -4.11
CA THR A 515 -39.22 6.52 -4.04
C THR A 515 -38.55 6.06 -5.32
N LEU A 516 -37.24 5.83 -5.28
CA LEU A 516 -36.47 5.51 -6.49
C LEU A 516 -37.00 4.28 -7.22
N SER A 517 -37.46 3.25 -6.50
CA SER A 517 -38.04 2.04 -7.09
C SER A 517 -39.37 2.24 -7.81
N SER A 518 -40.10 3.34 -7.53
CA SER A 518 -41.33 3.69 -8.23
C SER A 518 -41.10 4.68 -9.38
N MET A 519 -39.85 5.08 -9.65
CA MET A 519 -39.53 5.99 -10.74
C MET A 519 -39.77 5.30 -12.10
N GLU A 520 -40.68 5.84 -12.89
CA GLU A 520 -41.07 5.26 -14.17
C GLU A 520 -39.99 5.46 -15.24
N ASN A 521 -39.93 4.54 -16.21
CA ASN A 521 -39.12 4.72 -17.41
C ASN A 521 -39.76 5.80 -18.28
N GLY A 522 -39.14 6.98 -18.31
CA GLY A 522 -39.52 8.02 -19.25
C GLY A 522 -38.86 7.80 -20.62
N ALA A 523 -39.56 8.18 -21.70
CA ALA A 523 -38.98 8.23 -23.04
C ALA A 523 -37.85 9.26 -23.16
N ASN A 524 -37.87 10.30 -22.33
CA ASN A 524 -36.94 11.44 -22.39
C ASN A 524 -35.91 11.37 -21.25
N ARG A 525 -34.64 11.61 -21.58
CA ARG A 525 -33.49 11.59 -20.67
C ARG A 525 -32.85 12.97 -20.61
N PHE A 526 -33.46 13.87 -19.87
CA PHE A 526 -33.03 15.26 -19.82
C PHE A 526 -31.65 15.41 -19.19
N TRP A 527 -30.88 16.37 -19.70
CA TRP A 527 -29.62 16.77 -19.11
C TRP A 527 -29.86 17.67 -17.90
N ALA A 528 -29.11 17.45 -16.83
CA ALA A 528 -29.10 18.29 -15.64
C ALA A 528 -27.71 18.30 -15.00
N ALA A 529 -27.41 19.38 -14.30
CA ALA A 529 -26.14 19.60 -13.61
C ALA A 529 -26.34 20.40 -12.31
N LEU A 530 -25.28 20.47 -11.50
CA LEU A 530 -25.22 21.25 -10.27
C LEU A 530 -24.04 22.22 -10.32
N ALA A 531 -24.20 23.40 -9.72
CA ALA A 531 -23.15 24.41 -9.59
C ALA A 531 -23.25 25.20 -8.27
#